data_AF-A0A1R1JNZ0-F1
#
_entry.id   AF-A0A1R1JNZ0-F1
#
_cell.length_a   1.000
_cell.length_b   1.000
_cell.length_c   1.000
_cell.angle_alpha   90.00
_cell.angle_beta   90.00
_cell.angle_gamma   90.00
#
_symmetry.space_group_name_H-M   'P 1'
#
loop_
_entity.id
_entity.type
_entity.pdbx_description
1 polymer ?
#
loop_
_entity_poly.entity_id
_entity_poly.type
_entity_poly.pdbx_seq_one_letter_code
_entity_poly.pdbx_strand_id
1 'polypeptide(L)'
;MPQEPLLRVFQFDLPAQPLQSALEQYSNVTGSSVVYRAALAVGRRSAAVKGIYTPEAALRMLIEGSGLAAEYTAANAFILRPAAREDRAPSAARRADGSRGAFYRSYYGVVQAGVREALCRNPATRAGDYRAAISFEVSPMGRVERARVLDSTGDRAKDDEIVLALDQTVLDKAPPPDLLQPFVMLVMPQSPEHDRGCPAY
;
A
#
# COMPACT_ATOMS: atom_id res chain seq x y z
N MET A 1 -17.99 3.43 -12.82
CA MET A 1 -19.38 3.31 -12.35
C MET A 1 -19.45 2.15 -11.36
N PRO A 2 -19.37 2.34 -10.04
CA PRO A 2 -19.74 1.28 -9.11
C PRO A 2 -21.27 1.11 -9.19
N GLN A 3 -21.70 -0.11 -9.52
CA GLN A 3 -23.06 -0.46 -9.90
C GLN A 3 -23.93 -0.65 -8.65
N GLU A 4 -25.15 -0.10 -8.68
CA GLU A 4 -26.14 -0.19 -7.61
C GLU A 4 -26.43 -1.65 -7.23
N PRO A 5 -26.34 -2.03 -5.94
CA PRO A 5 -26.66 -3.38 -5.50
C PRO A 5 -28.16 -3.61 -5.67
N LEU A 6 -28.52 -4.51 -6.60
CA LEU A 6 -29.87 -5.04 -6.67
C LEU A 6 -30.18 -5.68 -5.31
N LEU A 7 -31.15 -5.11 -4.58
CA LEU A 7 -31.70 -5.62 -3.30
C LEU A 7 -32.41 -6.98 -3.46
N ARG A 8 -31.85 -7.91 -4.22
CA ARG A 8 -32.35 -9.29 -4.35
C ARG A 8 -31.98 -10.04 -3.10
N VAL A 9 -33.00 -10.41 -2.34
CA VAL A 9 -32.88 -11.28 -1.20
C VAL A 9 -33.17 -12.71 -1.62
N PHE A 10 -32.42 -13.66 -1.06
CA PHE A 10 -32.62 -15.08 -1.29
C PHE A 10 -32.92 -15.75 0.05
N GLN A 11 -33.71 -16.81 0.00
CA GLN A 11 -33.92 -17.67 1.16
C GLN A 11 -32.74 -18.63 1.27
N PHE A 12 -31.98 -18.52 2.36
CA PHE A 12 -30.89 -19.42 2.68
C PHE A 12 -31.34 -20.39 3.77
N ASP A 13 -31.05 -21.67 3.57
CA ASP A 13 -31.13 -22.72 4.60
C ASP A 13 -29.83 -23.54 4.51
N LEU A 14 -28.74 -22.92 4.98
CA LEU A 14 -27.40 -23.48 4.95
C LEU A 14 -27.01 -23.89 6.38
N PRO A 15 -26.97 -25.19 6.72
CA PRO A 15 -26.53 -25.64 8.04
C PRO A 15 -25.02 -25.49 8.22
N ALA A 16 -24.53 -25.56 9.47
CA ALA A 16 -23.11 -25.46 9.79
C ALA A 16 -22.33 -26.67 9.27
N GLN A 17 -21.71 -26.53 8.10
CA GLN A 17 -21.09 -27.61 7.34
C GLN A 17 -19.66 -27.24 6.90
N PRO A 18 -18.87 -28.17 6.31
CA PRO A 18 -17.57 -27.85 5.74
C PRO A 18 -17.68 -26.65 4.79
N LEU A 19 -16.79 -25.68 4.96
CA LEU A 19 -16.90 -24.39 4.27
C LEU A 19 -16.98 -24.55 2.75
N GLN A 20 -16.22 -25.49 2.19
CA GLN A 20 -16.25 -25.81 0.76
C GLN A 20 -17.66 -26.14 0.27
N SER A 21 -18.33 -27.11 0.91
CA SER A 21 -19.69 -27.51 0.54
C SER A 21 -20.70 -26.37 0.73
N ALA A 22 -20.49 -25.51 1.73
CA ALA A 22 -21.34 -24.36 1.98
C ALA A 22 -21.24 -23.28 0.89
N LEU A 23 -20.02 -23.01 0.43
CA LEU A 23 -19.75 -22.06 -0.65
C LEU A 23 -20.29 -22.57 -1.99
N GLU A 24 -20.21 -23.88 -2.25
CA GLU A 24 -20.81 -24.50 -3.43
C GLU A 24 -22.32 -24.35 -3.44
N GLN A 25 -23.00 -24.65 -2.32
CA GLN A 25 -24.45 -24.45 -2.20
C GLN A 25 -24.85 -22.98 -2.33
N TYR A 26 -24.11 -22.08 -1.67
CA TYR A 26 -24.32 -20.64 -1.79
C TYR A 26 -24.21 -20.17 -3.24
N SER A 27 -23.15 -20.60 -3.95
CA SER A 27 -22.93 -20.24 -5.36
C SER A 27 -24.05 -20.77 -6.27
N ASN A 28 -24.59 -21.96 -5.98
CA ASN A 28 -25.73 -22.52 -6.69
C ASN A 28 -27.04 -21.72 -6.47
N VAL A 29 -27.24 -21.19 -5.25
CA VAL A 29 -28.45 -20.39 -4.92
C VAL A 29 -28.37 -18.99 -5.53
N THR A 30 -27.22 -18.32 -5.44
CA THR A 30 -27.08 -16.91 -5.87
C THR A 30 -26.60 -16.75 -7.31
N GLY A 31 -26.08 -17.80 -7.93
CA GLY A 31 -25.42 -17.74 -9.24
C GLY A 31 -24.07 -17.02 -9.21
N SER A 32 -23.49 -16.80 -8.03
CA SER A 32 -22.22 -16.08 -7.89
C SER A 32 -21.01 -16.98 -8.11
N SER A 33 -19.97 -16.44 -8.74
CA SER A 33 -18.67 -17.10 -8.88
C SER A 33 -17.78 -16.77 -7.68
N VAL A 34 -17.53 -17.76 -6.82
CA VAL A 34 -16.59 -17.63 -5.69
C VAL A 34 -15.22 -18.14 -6.11
N VAL A 35 -14.21 -17.28 -6.07
CA VAL A 35 -12.81 -17.63 -6.33
C VAL A 35 -12.07 -17.72 -5.00
N TYR A 36 -11.50 -18.88 -4.69
CA TYR A 36 -10.73 -19.08 -3.48
C TYR A 36 -9.60 -20.08 -3.69
N ARG A 37 -8.55 -19.99 -2.88
CA ARG A 37 -7.52 -21.03 -2.82
C ARG A 37 -8.07 -22.19 -1.99
N ALA A 38 -8.13 -23.40 -2.56
CA ALA A 38 -8.66 -24.58 -1.87
C ALA A 38 -8.05 -24.79 -0.47
N ALA A 39 -6.76 -24.50 -0.30
CA ALA A 39 -6.05 -24.56 0.98
C ALA A 39 -6.69 -23.71 2.11
N LEU A 40 -7.44 -22.65 1.78
CA LEU A 40 -8.13 -21.81 2.76
C LEU A 40 -9.42 -22.44 3.28
N ALA A 41 -10.02 -23.37 2.54
CA ALA A 41 -11.26 -24.03 2.92
C ALA A 41 -11.02 -25.39 3.62
N VAL A 42 -9.83 -25.98 3.47
CA VAL A 42 -9.47 -27.25 4.09
C VAL A 42 -9.53 -27.15 5.62
N GLY A 43 -10.36 -28.00 6.24
CA GLY A 43 -10.53 -28.06 7.69
C GLY A 43 -11.34 -26.90 8.29
N ARG A 44 -11.89 -25.98 7.48
CA ARG A 44 -12.74 -24.88 7.95
C ARG A 44 -14.21 -25.26 7.87
N ARG A 45 -14.99 -24.74 8.82
CA ARG A 45 -16.43 -24.91 8.88
C ARG A 45 -17.11 -23.56 8.69
N SER A 46 -18.25 -23.57 8.02
CA SER A 46 -19.16 -22.44 7.89
C SER A 46 -20.10 -22.35 9.09
N ALA A 47 -20.62 -21.17 9.37
CA ALA A 47 -21.72 -20.99 10.30
C ALA A 47 -23.06 -21.33 9.62
N ALA A 48 -24.08 -21.62 10.43
CA ALA A 48 -25.42 -21.84 9.91
C ALA A 48 -26.05 -20.50 9.52
N VAL A 49 -26.56 -20.41 8.29
CA VAL A 49 -27.29 -19.24 7.78
C VAL A 49 -28.68 -19.68 7.40
N LYS A 50 -29.67 -19.22 8.17
CA LYS A 50 -31.09 -19.52 7.93
C LYS A 50 -31.91 -18.23 7.95
N GLY A 51 -32.60 -17.95 6.85
CA GLY A 51 -33.43 -16.75 6.71
C GLY A 51 -33.33 -16.11 5.34
N ILE A 52 -33.97 -14.96 5.19
CA ILE A 52 -33.98 -14.18 3.95
C ILE A 52 -32.90 -13.11 4.07
N TYR A 53 -31.85 -13.22 3.26
CA TYR A 53 -30.71 -12.31 3.30
C TYR A 53 -30.30 -11.90 1.89
N THR A 54 -29.59 -10.79 1.77
CA THR A 54 -28.85 -10.50 0.55
C THR A 54 -27.68 -11.47 0.42
N PRO A 55 -27.22 -11.80 -0.80
CA PRO A 55 -26.03 -12.62 -1.02
C PRO A 55 -24.86 -12.15 -0.14
N GLU A 56 -24.66 -10.84 -0.06
CA GLU A 56 -23.54 -10.24 0.67
C GLU A 56 -23.63 -10.41 2.19
N ALA A 57 -24.84 -10.32 2.74
CA ALA A 57 -25.09 -10.54 4.15
C ALA A 57 -24.99 -12.03 4.50
N ALA A 58 -25.57 -12.88 3.64
CA ALA A 58 -25.51 -14.33 3.79
C ALA A 58 -24.06 -14.84 3.74
N LEU A 59 -23.26 -14.38 2.79
CA LEU A 59 -21.86 -14.78 2.67
C LEU A 59 -21.04 -14.36 3.89
N ARG A 60 -21.24 -13.13 4.39
CA ARG A 60 -20.57 -12.64 5.61
C ARG A 60 -20.89 -13.50 6.82
N MET A 61 -22.16 -13.86 7.02
CA MET A 61 -22.56 -14.77 8.10
C MET A 61 -22.03 -16.19 7.86
N LEU A 62 -22.02 -16.68 6.62
CA LEU A 62 -21.57 -18.03 6.28
C LEU A 62 -20.08 -18.24 6.62
N ILE A 63 -19.26 -17.22 6.37
CA ILE A 63 -17.82 -17.23 6.67
C ILE A 63 -17.51 -16.71 8.09
N GLU A 64 -18.52 -16.30 8.84
CA GLU A 64 -18.38 -15.88 10.23
C GLU A 64 -17.88 -17.06 11.08
N GLY A 65 -16.84 -16.84 11.88
CA GLY A 65 -16.18 -17.92 12.63
C GLY A 65 -15.21 -18.79 11.83
N SER A 66 -15.23 -18.74 10.48
CA SER A 66 -14.23 -19.42 9.65
C SER A 66 -12.87 -18.71 9.64
N GLY A 67 -12.84 -17.44 10.06
CA GLY A 67 -11.64 -16.59 10.02
C GLY A 67 -11.28 -16.15 8.60
N LEU A 68 -12.25 -16.09 7.69
CA LEU A 68 -12.11 -15.62 6.32
C LEU A 68 -12.98 -14.38 6.11
N ALA A 69 -12.55 -13.51 5.21
CA ALA A 69 -13.26 -12.34 4.73
C ALA A 69 -13.51 -12.47 3.22
N ALA A 70 -14.67 -12.01 2.77
CA ALA A 70 -15.02 -11.95 1.35
C ALA A 70 -14.72 -10.55 0.80
N GLU A 71 -13.92 -10.50 -0.27
CA GLU A 71 -13.61 -9.29 -1.02
C GLU A 71 -14.36 -9.32 -2.35
N TYR A 72 -15.17 -8.28 -2.61
CA TYR A 72 -16.00 -8.18 -3.81
C TYR A 72 -15.18 -7.64 -4.96
N THR A 73 -15.06 -8.39 -6.05
CA THR A 73 -14.34 -7.95 -7.26
C THR A 73 -15.28 -7.55 -8.38
N ALA A 74 -16.50 -8.09 -8.43
CA ALA A 74 -17.58 -7.67 -9.32
C ALA A 74 -18.96 -8.04 -8.72
N ALA A 75 -20.05 -7.65 -9.39
CA ALA A 75 -21.43 -7.87 -8.91
C ALA A 75 -21.74 -9.32 -8.51
N ASN A 76 -21.15 -10.30 -9.21
CA ASN A 76 -21.33 -11.73 -8.95
C ASN A 76 -19.99 -12.47 -8.73
N ALA A 77 -18.90 -11.76 -8.43
CA ALA A 77 -17.59 -12.36 -8.26
C ALA A 77 -16.93 -11.93 -6.93
N PHE A 78 -16.54 -12.91 -6.12
CA PHE A 78 -15.97 -12.68 -4.79
C PHE A 78 -14.70 -13.50 -4.60
N ILE A 79 -13.72 -12.92 -3.88
CA ILE A 79 -12.49 -13.59 -3.50
C ILE A 79 -12.47 -13.79 -1.98
N LEU A 80 -12.25 -15.03 -1.53
CA LEU A 80 -12.05 -15.31 -0.10
C LEU A 80 -10.59 -15.13 0.31
N ARG A 81 -10.37 -14.35 1.38
CA ARG A 81 -9.05 -14.13 1.99
C ARG A 81 -9.12 -14.42 3.49
N PRO A 82 -8.00 -14.72 4.17
CA PRO A 82 -7.97 -14.75 5.63
C PRO A 82 -8.47 -13.42 6.19
N ALA A 83 -9.49 -13.46 7.04
CA ALA A 83 -9.89 -12.29 7.81
C ALA A 83 -8.72 -11.97 8.74
N ALA A 84 -8.02 -10.87 8.46
CA ALA A 84 -7.21 -10.25 9.48
C ALA A 84 -8.19 -9.90 10.61
N ARG A 85 -8.22 -10.72 11.67
CA ARG A 85 -8.98 -10.41 12.87
C ARG A 85 -8.57 -9.02 13.28
N GLU A 86 -9.51 -8.08 13.21
CA GLU A 86 -9.46 -6.81 13.95
C GLU A 86 -9.61 -7.12 15.44
N ASP A 87 -8.71 -7.95 15.98
CA ASP A 87 -8.44 -8.05 17.39
C ASP A 87 -7.23 -7.17 17.65
N ARG A 88 -7.53 -6.07 18.33
CA ARG A 88 -6.63 -5.10 18.91
C ARG A 88 -5.61 -5.78 19.84
N ALA A 89 -4.50 -6.25 19.30
CA ALA A 89 -3.18 -6.29 19.92
C ALA A 89 -2.13 -6.72 18.88
N PRO A 90 -1.08 -5.93 18.61
CA PRO A 90 -0.04 -6.35 17.67
C PRO A 90 0.81 -7.46 18.28
N SER A 91 0.69 -8.64 17.69
CA SER A 91 1.48 -9.84 17.92
C SER A 91 2.97 -9.55 17.77
N ALA A 92 3.80 -10.20 18.59
CA ALA A 92 5.24 -10.00 18.71
C ALA A 92 6.05 -10.01 17.40
N ALA A 93 5.52 -10.53 16.30
CA ALA A 93 6.12 -10.42 14.96
C ALA A 93 6.06 -8.98 14.37
N ARG A 94 5.10 -8.15 14.79
CA ARG A 94 5.05 -6.71 14.48
C ARG A 94 5.98 -5.87 15.36
N ARG A 95 6.63 -6.43 16.37
CA ARG A 95 7.63 -5.66 17.17
C ARG A 95 8.97 -5.58 16.46
N ALA A 96 9.38 -6.64 15.77
CA ALA A 96 10.56 -6.61 14.90
C ALA A 96 10.29 -5.78 13.62
N ASP A 97 9.12 -5.94 12.99
CA ASP A 97 8.69 -5.14 11.83
C ASP A 97 8.34 -3.69 12.21
N GLY A 98 7.82 -3.44 13.40
CA GLY A 98 7.51 -2.09 13.89
C GLY A 98 8.78 -1.31 14.22
N SER A 99 9.80 -1.95 14.78
CA SER A 99 11.11 -1.34 14.99
C SER A 99 11.85 -1.11 13.67
N ARG A 100 11.81 -2.06 12.73
CA ARG A 100 12.35 -1.90 11.37
C ARG A 100 11.61 -0.81 10.60
N GLY A 101 10.29 -0.79 10.63
CA GLY A 101 9.45 0.22 10.00
C GLY A 101 9.61 1.61 10.61
N ALA A 102 9.79 1.72 11.93
CA ALA A 102 10.16 2.98 12.58
C ALA A 102 11.55 3.44 12.16
N PHE A 103 12.51 2.52 12.07
CA PHE A 103 13.87 2.80 11.61
C PHE A 103 13.89 3.24 10.14
N TYR A 104 13.16 2.56 9.25
CA TYR A 104 13.02 2.96 7.84
C TYR A 104 12.36 4.32 7.70
N ARG A 105 11.27 4.61 8.44
CA ARG A 105 10.68 5.97 8.47
C ARG A 105 11.69 7.02 8.91
N SER A 106 12.51 6.74 9.93
CA SER A 106 13.56 7.66 10.36
C SER A 106 14.62 7.87 9.28
N TYR A 107 14.96 6.81 8.54
CA TYR A 107 15.96 6.87 7.48
C TYR A 107 15.44 7.61 6.24
N TYR A 108 14.20 7.34 5.81
CA TYR A 108 13.53 8.11 4.75
C TYR A 108 13.46 9.60 5.10
N GLY A 109 13.28 9.95 6.38
CA GLY A 109 13.37 11.33 6.85
C GLY A 109 14.76 11.97 6.64
N VAL A 110 15.84 11.22 6.89
CA VAL A 110 17.22 11.68 6.61
C VAL A 110 17.45 11.85 5.12
N VAL A 111 17.02 10.87 4.31
CA VAL A 111 17.11 10.94 2.84
C VAL A 111 16.36 12.16 2.31
N GLN A 112 15.12 12.36 2.74
CA GLN A 112 14.30 13.50 2.33
C GLN A 112 14.93 14.83 2.76
N ALA A 113 15.46 14.91 3.98
CA ALA A 113 16.11 16.12 4.47
C ALA A 113 17.37 16.46 3.66
N GLY A 114 18.24 15.48 3.40
CA GLY A 114 19.48 15.69 2.65
C GLY A 114 19.24 16.06 1.19
N VAL A 115 18.31 15.37 0.51
CA VAL A 115 17.93 15.72 -0.87
C VAL A 115 17.35 17.12 -0.94
N ARG A 116 16.44 17.47 -0.02
CA ARG A 116 15.84 18.80 0.04
C ARG A 116 16.89 19.87 0.28
N GLU A 117 17.84 19.65 1.18
CA GLU A 117 18.93 20.58 1.45
C GLU A 117 19.83 20.77 0.22
N ALA A 118 20.16 19.68 -0.48
CA ALA A 118 20.96 19.73 -1.70
C ALA A 118 20.28 20.58 -2.80
N LEU A 119 18.98 20.38 -3.00
CA LEU A 119 18.19 21.19 -3.93
C LEU A 119 18.07 22.65 -3.48
N CYS A 120 17.89 22.89 -2.17
CA CYS A 120 17.78 24.25 -1.63
C CYS A 120 19.09 25.05 -1.69
N ARG A 121 20.25 24.38 -1.68
CA ARG A 121 21.56 25.03 -1.76
C ARG A 121 21.83 25.59 -3.16
N ASN A 122 21.23 25.00 -4.20
CA ASN A 122 21.39 25.45 -5.56
C ASN A 122 20.24 26.38 -5.98
N PRO A 123 20.49 27.67 -6.28
CA PRO A 123 19.42 28.60 -6.65
C PRO A 123 18.67 28.19 -7.94
N ALA A 124 19.29 27.42 -8.84
CA ALA A 124 18.63 26.94 -10.06
C ALA A 124 17.55 25.89 -9.77
N THR A 125 17.73 25.08 -8.72
CA THR A 125 16.81 23.99 -8.34
C THR A 125 15.98 24.32 -7.10
N ARG A 126 16.27 25.43 -6.41
CA ARG A 126 15.48 25.95 -5.29
C ARG A 126 14.06 26.41 -5.67
N ALA A 127 13.86 26.84 -6.92
CA ALA A 127 12.60 27.42 -7.37
C ALA A 127 11.48 26.37 -7.42
N GLY A 128 10.49 26.49 -6.53
CA GLY A 128 9.44 25.49 -6.29
C GLY A 128 8.33 25.37 -7.36
N ASP A 129 8.45 25.92 -8.56
CA ASP A 129 7.34 25.86 -9.54
C ASP A 129 7.32 24.57 -10.37
N TYR A 130 8.24 23.64 -10.13
CA TYR A 130 8.36 22.42 -10.91
C TYR A 130 7.96 21.17 -10.14
N ARG A 131 7.54 20.16 -10.90
CA ARG A 131 7.43 18.78 -10.46
C ARG A 131 8.56 17.99 -11.11
N ALA A 132 9.23 17.14 -10.35
CA ALA A 132 10.18 16.18 -10.90
C ALA A 132 10.12 14.89 -10.11
N ALA A 133 10.15 13.76 -10.82
CA ALA A 133 10.41 12.46 -10.18
C ALA A 133 11.89 12.15 -10.37
N ILE A 134 12.60 11.91 -9.28
CA ILE A 134 14.02 11.56 -9.27
C ILE A 134 14.20 10.17 -8.69
N SER A 135 15.13 9.41 -9.27
CA SER A 135 15.59 8.14 -8.74
C SER A 135 17.06 8.20 -8.40
N PHE A 136 17.47 7.64 -7.28
CA PHE A 136 18.87 7.55 -6.89
C PHE A 136 19.13 6.36 -5.97
N GLU A 137 20.38 5.95 -5.91
CA GLU A 137 20.87 4.97 -4.95
C GLU A 137 21.63 5.71 -3.85
N VAL A 138 21.78 5.06 -2.70
CA VAL A 138 22.64 5.52 -1.62
C VAL A 138 23.65 4.43 -1.36
N SER A 139 24.93 4.78 -1.44
CA SER A 139 26.03 3.87 -1.17
C SER A 139 26.10 3.50 0.32
N PRO A 140 26.81 2.43 0.70
CA PRO A 140 27.01 2.07 2.10
C PRO A 140 27.70 3.16 2.94
N MET A 141 28.32 4.16 2.30
CA MET A 141 28.91 5.32 2.98
C MET A 141 27.93 6.49 3.15
N GLY A 142 26.67 6.34 2.73
CA GLY A 142 25.67 7.41 2.75
C GLY A 142 25.76 8.38 1.57
N ARG A 143 26.64 8.14 0.59
CA ARG A 143 26.73 8.99 -0.60
C ARG A 143 25.59 8.69 -1.57
N VAL A 144 24.94 9.72 -2.09
CA VAL A 144 23.95 9.58 -3.16
C VAL A 144 24.69 9.28 -4.47
N GLU A 145 24.27 8.22 -5.14
CA GLU A 145 24.87 7.72 -6.38
C GLU A 145 23.79 7.39 -7.40
N ARG A 146 24.16 7.31 -8.68
CA ARG A 146 23.25 6.97 -9.79
C ARG A 146 21.97 7.83 -9.82
N ALA A 147 22.08 9.10 -9.47
CA ALA A 147 20.95 10.04 -9.54
C ALA A 147 20.49 10.24 -10.98
N ARG A 148 19.18 10.16 -11.21
CA ARG A 148 18.54 10.34 -12.52
C ARG A 148 17.18 10.99 -12.35
N VAL A 149 16.79 11.82 -13.31
CA VAL A 149 15.44 12.36 -13.43
C VAL A 149 14.59 11.36 -14.22
N LEU A 150 13.52 10.86 -13.62
CA LEU A 150 12.51 9.98 -14.23
C LEU A 150 11.41 10.78 -14.93
N ASP A 151 11.04 11.93 -14.38
CA ASP A 151 10.03 12.85 -14.93
C ASP A 151 10.63 14.26 -14.91
N SER A 152 10.83 14.83 -16.09
CA SER A 152 11.57 16.08 -16.31
C SER A 152 10.86 17.28 -15.68
N THR A 153 11.65 18.25 -15.21
CA THR A 153 11.12 19.55 -14.75
C THR A 153 10.53 20.41 -15.87
N GLY A 154 10.73 20.02 -17.14
CA GLY A 154 10.45 20.84 -18.31
C GLY A 154 11.62 21.74 -18.73
N ASP A 155 12.70 21.76 -17.94
CA ASP A 155 13.94 22.49 -18.21
C ASP A 155 15.15 21.56 -18.06
N ARG A 156 15.85 21.28 -19.16
CA ARG A 156 17.01 20.37 -19.14
C ARG A 156 18.17 20.91 -18.30
N ALA A 157 18.40 22.22 -18.31
CA ALA A 157 19.48 22.79 -17.50
C ALA A 157 19.16 22.58 -16.01
N LYS A 158 17.88 22.72 -15.63
CA LYS A 158 17.44 22.44 -14.26
C LYS A 158 17.54 20.94 -13.92
N ASP A 159 17.19 20.04 -14.84
CA ASP A 159 17.35 18.59 -14.67
C ASP A 159 18.81 18.19 -14.44
N ASP A 160 19.74 18.75 -15.23
CA ASP A 160 21.18 18.50 -15.10
C ASP A 160 21.72 19.00 -13.74
N GLU A 161 21.29 20.19 -13.33
CA GLU A 161 21.64 20.76 -12.01
C GLU A 161 21.08 19.94 -10.85
N ILE A 162 19.88 19.33 -10.99
CA ILE A 162 19.32 18.40 -10.00
C ILE A 162 20.22 17.17 -9.86
N VAL A 163 20.63 16.56 -10.98
CA VAL A 163 21.49 15.37 -10.94
C VAL A 163 22.86 15.69 -10.34
N LEU A 164 23.46 16.82 -10.73
CA LEU A 164 24.75 17.29 -10.20
C LEU A 164 24.68 17.56 -8.69
N ALA A 165 23.63 18.24 -8.22
CA ALA A 165 23.43 18.53 -6.80
C ALA A 165 23.29 17.24 -5.98
N LEU A 166 22.55 16.25 -6.51
CA LEU A 166 22.35 14.97 -5.85
C LEU A 166 23.64 14.14 -5.78
N ASP A 167 24.43 14.05 -6.85
CA ASP A 167 25.67 13.25 -6.85
C ASP A 167 26.73 13.78 -5.85
N GLN A 168 26.68 15.07 -5.55
CA GLN A 168 27.55 15.72 -4.56
C GLN A 168 27.03 15.59 -3.12
N THR A 169 25.87 14.95 -2.92
CA THR A 169 25.24 14.84 -1.60
C THR A 169 25.73 13.62 -0.83
N VAL A 170 26.10 13.83 0.42
CA VAL A 170 26.39 12.77 1.39
C VAL A 170 25.40 12.90 2.53
N LEU A 171 24.62 11.84 2.75
CA LEU A 171 23.65 11.75 3.84
C LEU A 171 24.38 11.44 5.15
N ASP A 172 23.92 12.04 6.25
CA ASP A 172 24.49 11.82 7.59
C ASP A 172 24.39 10.38 8.11
N LYS A 173 23.60 9.53 7.43
CA LYS A 173 23.41 8.12 7.79
C LYS A 173 23.56 7.21 6.57
N ALA A 174 24.34 6.14 6.75
CA ALA A 174 24.42 5.04 5.81
C ALA A 174 23.08 4.27 5.71
N PRO A 175 22.71 3.81 4.51
CA PRO A 175 21.50 3.03 4.31
C PRO A 175 21.62 1.67 4.98
N PRO A 176 20.54 1.18 5.61
CA PRO A 176 20.50 -0.19 6.10
C PRO A 176 20.63 -1.18 4.94
N PRO A 177 21.30 -2.33 5.13
CA PRO A 177 21.54 -3.31 4.07
C PRO A 177 20.25 -3.92 3.50
N ASP A 178 19.18 -4.01 4.30
CA ASP A 178 17.88 -4.53 3.90
C ASP A 178 16.94 -3.46 3.28
N LEU A 179 17.41 -2.23 3.07
CA LEU A 179 16.58 -1.16 2.53
C LEU A 179 16.41 -1.29 1.02
N LEU A 180 15.16 -1.23 0.54
CA LEU A 180 14.84 -1.31 -0.87
C LEU A 180 15.35 -0.07 -1.62
N GLN A 181 16.22 -0.31 -2.59
CA GLN A 181 16.79 0.68 -3.51
C GLN A 181 16.45 0.28 -4.96
N PRO A 182 16.41 1.23 -5.90
CA PRO A 182 16.67 2.67 -5.76
C PRO A 182 15.54 3.42 -5.06
N PHE A 183 15.88 4.55 -4.45
CA PHE A 183 14.88 5.48 -3.92
C PHE A 183 14.24 6.24 -5.06
N VAL A 184 12.93 6.42 -5.00
CA VAL A 184 12.18 7.30 -5.89
C VAL A 184 11.58 8.40 -5.06
N MET A 185 11.90 9.65 -5.38
CA MET A 185 11.39 10.83 -4.71
C MET A 185 10.67 11.72 -5.70
N LEU A 186 9.49 12.19 -5.30
CA LEU A 186 8.72 13.16 -6.07
C LEU A 186 8.91 14.54 -5.45
N VAL A 187 9.52 15.44 -6.21
CA VAL A 187 9.55 16.86 -5.91
C VAL A 187 8.22 17.44 -6.36
N MET A 188 7.49 18.01 -5.42
CA MET A 188 6.20 18.65 -5.66
C MET A 188 6.40 20.15 -5.79
N PRO A 189 5.63 20.82 -6.66
CA PRO A 189 5.67 22.26 -6.75
C PRO A 189 5.21 22.87 -5.43
N GLN A 190 5.96 23.84 -4.92
CA GLN A 190 5.67 24.59 -3.71
C GLN A 190 5.29 26.01 -4.11
N SER A 191 4.09 26.43 -3.71
CA SER A 191 3.67 27.82 -3.90
C SER A 191 4.62 28.75 -3.14
N PRO A 192 5.02 29.90 -3.72
CA PRO A 192 5.95 30.84 -3.09
C PRO A 192 5.44 31.42 -1.76
N GLU A 193 4.13 31.35 -1.48
CA GLU A 193 3.54 31.74 -0.19
C GLU A 193 3.80 30.73 0.94
N HIS A 194 4.26 29.52 0.61
CA HIS A 194 4.66 28.48 1.55
C HIS A 194 6.14 28.14 1.34
N ASP A 195 7.02 29.08 1.71
CA ASP A 195 8.47 28.84 1.86
C ASP A 195 8.76 27.93 3.07
N ARG A 196 8.16 26.73 3.08
CA ARG A 196 8.42 25.65 4.03
C ARG A 196 9.30 24.55 3.41
N GLY A 197 9.66 24.71 2.13
CA GLY A 197 10.47 23.77 1.36
C GLY A 197 11.92 23.82 1.75
N CYS A 198 12.47 25.00 1.98
CA CYS A 198 13.86 25.17 2.37
C CYS A 198 13.96 25.60 3.83
N PRO A 199 14.93 25.07 4.60
CA PRO A 199 15.21 25.59 5.92
C PRO A 199 15.64 27.07 5.79
N ALA A 200 15.07 27.95 6.62
CA ALA A 200 15.59 29.29 6.80
C ALA A 200 16.96 29.19 7.49
N TYR A 201 18.00 29.74 6.88
CA TYR A 201 19.34 29.81 7.44
C TYR A 201 19.68 31.26 7.75
#